data_AF-A0A8S8E472-F1
#
_entry.id   AF-A0A8S8E472-F1
#
_cell.length_a   1.000
_cell.length_b   1.000
_cell.length_c   1.000
_cell.angle_alpha   90.00
_cell.angle_beta   90.00
_cell.angle_gamma   90.00
#
_symmetry.space_group_name_H-M   'P 1'
#
loop_
_entity.id
_entity.type
_entity.pdbx_description
1 polymer ?
#
loop_
_entity_poly.entity_id
_entity_poly.type
_entity_poly.pdbx_seq_one_letter_code
_entity_poly.pdbx_strand_id
1 'polypeptide(L)' 'MPVSYLTQEENFEFIYSCPCKIDHRLSFKEHESITNEGKVMRCKKCQELLFFIRSQEKTYKG' A
#
# COMPACT_ATOMS: atom_id res chain seq x y z
N MET A 1 19.28 -17.52 14.40
CA MET A 1 18.02 -17.92 13.75
C MET A 1 17.42 -16.65 13.15
N PRO A 2 17.54 -16.35 11.84
CA PRO A 2 16.86 -15.18 11.31
C PRO A 2 15.37 -15.52 11.20
N VAL A 3 14.57 -14.71 11.89
CA VAL A 3 13.13 -14.86 12.01
C VAL A 3 12.51 -14.69 10.62
N SER A 4 11.66 -15.64 10.25
CA SER A 4 10.81 -15.68 9.07
C SER A 4 9.81 -14.50 9.06
N TYR A 5 10.31 -13.27 8.88
CA TYR A 5 9.51 -12.06 8.69
C TYR A 5 9.08 -11.85 7.22
N LEU A 6 9.75 -12.52 6.29
CA LEU A 6 9.52 -12.35 4.85
C LEU A 6 8.13 -12.82 4.37
N THR A 7 7.40 -13.62 5.13
CA THR A 7 6.09 -14.16 4.72
C THR A 7 4.92 -13.26 5.08
N GLN A 8 5.04 -12.31 6.02
CA GLN A 8 3.94 -11.40 6.35
C GLN A 8 3.81 -10.23 5.36
N GLU A 9 4.93 -9.73 4.82
CA GLU A 9 4.96 -8.58 3.92
C GLU A 9 4.16 -8.79 2.62
N GLU A 10 4.10 -10.03 2.12
CA GLU A 10 3.35 -10.36 0.90
C GLU A 10 1.85 -10.51 1.13
N ASN A 11 1.43 -10.69 2.39
CA ASN A 11 0.05 -10.96 2.78
C ASN A 11 -0.78 -9.72 3.04
N PHE A 12 -0.21 -8.51 3.01
CA PHE A 12 -0.98 -7.28 3.20
C PHE A 12 -1.12 -6.47 1.89
N GLU A 13 -2.28 -5.84 1.73
CA GLU A 13 -2.52 -4.75 0.77
C GLU A 13 -2.79 -3.46 1.52
N PHE A 14 -2.24 -2.36 1.03
CA PHE A 14 -2.40 -1.04 1.61
C PHE A 14 -3.33 -0.22 0.72
N ILE A 15 -4.48 0.17 1.26
CA ILE A 15 -5.48 0.96 0.53
C ILE A 15 -5.21 2.44 0.74
N TYR A 16 -5.05 3.14 -0.36
CA TYR A 16 -4.94 4.58 -0.45
C TYR A 16 -6.12 5.15 -1.24
N SER A 17 -6.78 6.18 -0.74
CA SER A 17 -7.87 6.83 -1.46
C SER A 17 -7.40 8.07 -2.20
N CYS A 18 -8.00 8.28 -3.36
CA CYS A 18 -7.83 9.45 -4.20
C CYS A 18 -9.03 10.39 -4.07
N PRO A 19 -8.87 11.73 -4.11
CA PRO A 19 -9.97 12.69 -4.22
C PRO A 19 -10.91 12.43 -5.40
N CYS A 20 -10.40 11.78 -6.44
CA CYS A 20 -11.14 11.29 -7.59
C CYS A 20 -12.07 10.10 -7.30
N LYS A 21 -12.24 9.72 -6.03
CA LYS A 21 -13.07 8.60 -5.54
C LYS A 21 -12.62 7.24 -6.08
N ILE A 22 -11.32 7.08 -6.28
CA ILE A 22 -10.69 5.82 -6.69
C ILE A 22 -9.79 5.35 -5.57
N ASP A 23 -9.95 4.10 -5.19
CA ASP A 23 -9.07 3.45 -4.23
C ASP A 23 -7.92 2.75 -4.97
N HIS A 24 -6.71 3.01 -4.49
CA HIS A 24 -5.45 2.47 -4.98
C HIS A 24 -4.94 1.44 -3.98
N ARG A 25 -4.63 0.24 -4.46
CA ARG A 25 -4.02 -0.81 -3.65
C ARG A 25 -2.52 -0.78 -3.90
N LEU A 26 -1.76 -0.57 -2.85
CA LEU A 26 -0.32 -0.57 -2.86
C LEU A 26 0.21 -1.83 -2.20
N SER A 27 1.34 -2.29 -2.73
CA SER A 27 2.16 -3.32 -2.11
C SER A 27 2.88 -2.79 -0.86
N PHE A 28 3.37 -3.71 -0.02
CA PHE A 28 4.18 -3.37 1.14
C PHE A 28 5.38 -2.48 0.77
N LYS A 29 6.12 -2.81 -0.29
CA LYS A 29 7.28 -2.03 -0.76
C LYS A 29 6.91 -0.60 -1.17
N GLU A 30 5.77 -0.42 -1.83
CA GLU A 30 5.29 0.91 -2.23
C GLU A 30 4.88 1.73 -1.00
N HIS A 31 4.18 1.12 -0.04
CA HIS A 31 3.84 1.76 1.23
C HIS A 31 5.08 2.14 2.04
N GLU A 32 6.08 1.25 2.10
CA GLU A 32 7.35 1.48 2.78
C GLU A 32 8.13 2.64 2.14
N SER A 33 8.18 2.70 0.80
CA SER A 33 8.83 3.82 0.08
C SER A 33 8.18 5.17 0.42
N ILE A 34 6.86 5.20 0.61
CA ILE A 34 6.13 6.43 0.97
C ILE A 34 6.44 6.84 2.41
N THR A 35 6.44 5.88 3.34
CA THR A 35 6.57 6.13 4.78
C THR A 35 8.01 6.38 5.21
N ASN A 36 8.98 5.60 4.70
CA ASN A 36 10.38 5.66 5.11
C ASN A 36 11.22 6.61 4.24
N GLU A 37 10.96 6.67 2.93
CA GLU A 37 11.73 7.51 2.01
C GLU A 37 11.06 8.87 1.73
N GLY A 38 9.87 9.11 2.31
CA GLY A 38 9.10 10.34 2.09
C GLY A 38 8.58 10.48 0.66
N LYS A 39 8.48 9.36 -0.08
CA LYS A 39 8.05 9.38 -1.48
C LYS A 39 6.58 9.77 -1.58
N VAL A 40 6.28 10.73 -2.44
CA VAL A 40 4.90 11.20 -2.66
C VAL A 40 4.25 10.39 -3.78
N MET A 41 3.12 9.73 -3.47
CA MET A 41 2.33 9.03 -4.47
C MET A 41 1.15 9.86 -4.96
N ARG A 42 0.98 9.84 -6.29
CA ARG A 42 -0.09 10.57 -6.99
C ARG A 42 -0.95 9.62 -7.80
N CYS A 43 -2.23 9.91 -7.87
CA CYS A 43 -3.16 9.19 -8.72
C CYS A 43 -2.78 9.39 -10.20
N LYS A 44 -2.58 8.32 -10.96
CA LYS A 44 -2.28 8.42 -12.40
C LYS A 44 -3.39 9.12 -13.20
N LYS A 45 -4.64 9.08 -12.73
CA LYS A 45 -5.81 9.65 -13.41
C LYS A 45 -5.96 11.15 -13.19
N CYS A 46 -5.93 11.61 -11.94
CA CYS A 46 -6.18 13.02 -11.61
C CYS A 46 -4.93 13.77 -11.12
N GLN A 47 -3.79 13.10 -10.98
CA GLN A 47 -2.52 13.65 -10.51
C GLN A 47 -2.52 14.19 -9.06
N GLU A 48 -3.63 14.05 -8.35
CA GLU A 48 -3.77 14.41 -6.94
C GLU A 48 -3.05 13.41 -6.02
N LEU A 49 -2.74 13.88 -4.82
CA LEU A 49 -2.11 13.08 -3.77
C LEU A 49 -3.01 11.93 -3.32
N LEU A 50 -2.38 10.79 -3.06
CA LEU A 50 -3.02 9.63 -2.46
C LEU A 50 -2.94 9.70 -0.94
N PHE A 51 -4.05 9.40 -0.25
CA PHE A 51 -4.13 9.41 1.20
C PHE A 51 -4.28 7.98 1.73
N PHE A 52 -3.44 7.60 2.69
CA PHE A 52 -3.55 6.28 3.30
C PHE A 52 -4.86 6.13 4.07
N ILE A 53 -5.54 5.01 3.87
CA ILE A 53 -6.80 4.69 4.56
C ILE A 53 -6.60 3.55 5.56
N ARG A 54 -6.16 2.38 5.07
CA ARG A 54 -6.01 1.17 5.89
C ARG A 54 -5.16 0.13 5.20
N SER A 55 -4.58 -0.79 5.97
CA SER A 55 -4.06 -2.06 5.48
C SER A 55 -5.10 -3.17 5.67
N GLN A 56 -5.05 -4.19 4.82
CA GLN A 56 -5.89 -5.38 4.94
C GLN A 56 -5.10 -6.62 4.53
N GLU A 57 -5.37 -7.76 5.17
CA GLU A 57 -4.79 -9.03 4.76
C GLU A 57 -5.41 -9.47 3.42
N LYS A 58 -4.56 -9.90 2.49
CA LYS A 58 -4.95 -10.63 1.29
C LYS A 58 -5.53 -11.95 1.75
N THR A 59 -6.84 -12.04 1.82
CA THR A 59 -7.52 -13.32 2.00
C THR A 59 -7.32 -14.15 0.73
N TYR A 60 -6.19 -14.84 0.60
CA TYR A 60 -6.07 -15.99 -0.27
C TYR A 60 -6.93 -17.09 0.35
N LYS A 61 -8.19 -17.19 -0.09
CA LYS A 61 -8.92 -18.45 -0.01
C LYS A 61 -8.28 -19.36 -1.05
N GLY A 62 -7.47 -20.31 -0.58
CA GLY A 62 -6.97 -21.43 -1.39
C GLY A 62 -8.09 -22.25 -2.01
#